data_AF-A0A3R7VKW9-F1
#
_entry.id   AF-A0A3R7VKW9-F1
#
_cell.length_a   1.000
_cell.length_b   1.000
_cell.length_c   1.000
_cell.angle_alpha   90.00
_cell.angle_beta   90.00
_cell.angle_gamma   90.00
#
_symmetry.space_group_name_H-M   'P 1'
#
loop_
_entity.id
_entity.type
_entity.pdbx_description
1 polymer ?
#
loop_
_entity_poly.entity_id
_entity_poly.type
_entity_poly.pdbx_seq_one_letter_code
_entity_poly.pdbx_strand_id
1 'polypeptide(L)'
;MPKILKQKNSNVVRQSRYLFMESDMDNKKAVTTYKENDQEYIKGIETPHGRIKILYETIISNIDKLNERHPKTDFVSFGKCMNALKILSSSLDAEKGKELAKNLEDLYGYCADKLREYLEDKNEHKIVEVRNIISGLLEAWEQIRE
;
A
#
# COMPACT_ATOMS: atom_id res chain seq x y z
N MET A 1 31.82 30.87 -53.07
CA MET A 1 32.13 29.76 -52.13
C MET A 1 30.87 29.35 -51.36
N PRO A 2 30.24 28.19 -51.63
CA PRO A 2 29.02 27.75 -50.93
C PRO A 2 29.14 26.36 -50.27
N LYS A 3 30.19 26.12 -49.46
CA LYS A 3 30.35 24.83 -48.72
C LYS A 3 30.13 24.94 -47.19
N ILE A 4 30.28 26.12 -46.58
CA ILE A 4 30.26 26.29 -45.12
C ILE A 4 28.82 26.37 -44.54
N LEU A 5 27.86 26.87 -45.32
CA LEU A 5 26.44 27.01 -44.89
C LEU A 5 25.65 25.69 -44.89
N LYS A 6 26.06 24.67 -45.67
CA LYS A 6 25.38 23.36 -45.69
C LYS A 6 25.75 22.47 -44.49
N GLN A 7 26.93 22.66 -43.92
CA GLN A 7 27.50 21.78 -42.89
C GLN A 7 27.06 22.14 -41.45
N LYS A 8 26.82 23.43 -41.18
CA LYS A 8 26.21 23.87 -39.91
C LYS A 8 24.76 23.41 -39.77
N ASN A 9 23.96 23.51 -40.84
CA ASN A 9 22.58 23.04 -40.83
C ASN A 9 22.47 21.52 -40.65
N SER A 10 23.39 20.73 -41.22
CA SER A 10 23.40 19.28 -41.02
C SER A 10 23.76 18.87 -39.58
N ASN A 11 24.63 19.62 -38.91
CA ASN A 11 25.02 19.32 -37.52
C ASN A 11 23.92 19.68 -36.51
N VAL A 12 23.23 20.81 -36.71
CA VAL A 12 22.09 21.18 -35.84
C VAL A 12 20.94 20.18 -36.00
N VAL A 13 20.60 19.78 -37.23
CA VAL A 13 19.55 18.77 -37.47
C VAL A 13 19.92 17.40 -36.89
N ARG A 14 21.19 17.01 -36.94
CA ARG A 14 21.68 15.79 -36.28
C ARG A 14 21.57 15.89 -34.76
N GLN A 15 22.00 16.99 -34.16
CA GLN A 15 21.95 17.20 -32.72
C GLN A 15 20.51 17.18 -32.19
N SER A 16 19.57 17.84 -32.88
CA SER A 16 18.16 17.77 -32.55
C SER A 16 17.64 16.34 -32.63
N ARG A 17 17.98 15.58 -33.68
CA ARG A 17 17.57 14.17 -33.82
C ARG A 17 18.12 13.26 -32.71
N TYR A 18 19.36 13.50 -32.26
CA TYR A 18 19.93 12.78 -31.12
C TYR A 18 19.19 13.08 -29.82
N LEU A 19 18.91 14.35 -29.54
CA LEU A 19 18.15 14.75 -28.34
C LEU A 19 16.73 14.17 -28.33
N PHE A 20 16.04 14.13 -29.48
CA PHE A 20 14.74 13.48 -29.61
C PHE A 20 14.84 11.96 -29.37
N MET A 21 15.82 11.28 -29.96
CA MET A 21 16.03 9.83 -29.74
C MET A 21 16.39 9.49 -28.29
N GLU A 22 17.19 10.33 -27.62
CA GLU A 22 17.56 10.16 -26.21
C GLU A 22 16.31 10.28 -25.32
N SER A 23 15.47 11.30 -25.55
CA SER A 23 14.20 11.46 -24.84
C SER A 23 13.22 10.31 -25.07
N ASP A 24 13.14 9.77 -26.30
CA ASP A 24 12.30 8.61 -26.61
C ASP A 24 12.83 7.33 -25.95
N MET A 25 14.16 7.17 -25.84
CA MET A 25 14.77 6.04 -25.13
C MET A 25 14.56 6.13 -23.63
N ASP A 26 14.67 7.31 -23.04
CA ASP A 26 14.42 7.51 -21.61
C ASP A 26 12.94 7.30 -21.27
N ASN A 27 12.03 7.76 -22.11
CA ASN A 27 10.61 7.51 -21.94
C ASN A 27 10.27 6.02 -22.13
N LYS A 28 10.89 5.35 -23.10
CA LYS A 28 10.76 3.88 -23.25
C LYS A 28 11.30 3.14 -22.04
N LYS A 29 12.48 3.51 -21.52
CA LYS A 29 13.02 2.92 -20.29
C LYS A 29 12.08 3.15 -19.12
N ALA A 30 11.57 4.36 -18.92
CA ALA A 30 10.59 4.65 -17.86
C ALA A 30 9.34 3.78 -18.01
N VAL A 31 8.75 3.71 -19.21
CA VAL A 31 7.59 2.85 -19.51
C VAL A 31 7.90 1.37 -19.29
N THR A 32 9.09 0.90 -19.66
CA THR A 32 9.52 -0.48 -19.45
C THR A 32 9.74 -0.75 -17.96
N THR A 33 10.32 0.16 -17.19
CA THR A 33 10.45 0.04 -15.72
C THR A 33 9.09 0.03 -15.02
N TYR A 34 8.09 0.77 -15.52
CA TYR A 34 6.71 0.66 -15.03
C TYR A 34 6.08 -0.71 -15.34
N LYS A 35 6.47 -1.36 -16.45
CA LYS A 35 5.98 -2.68 -16.86
C LYS A 35 6.74 -3.85 -16.22
N GLU A 36 8.01 -3.68 -15.90
CA GLU A 36 8.87 -4.72 -15.32
C GLU A 36 8.64 -4.96 -13.82
N ASN A 37 7.85 -4.11 -13.16
CA ASN A 37 7.41 -4.30 -11.78
C ASN A 37 6.03 -4.97 -11.64
N ASP A 38 5.37 -5.32 -12.75
CA ASP A 38 4.12 -6.06 -12.69
C ASP A 38 4.40 -7.56 -12.53
N GLN A 39 3.79 -8.14 -11.49
CA GLN A 39 3.60 -9.58 -11.21
C GLN A 39 4.37 -10.17 -10.01
N GLU A 40 4.33 -9.51 -8.85
CA GLU A 40 4.21 -10.29 -7.61
C GLU A 40 2.74 -10.66 -7.42
N TYR A 41 2.37 -11.87 -7.83
CA TYR A 41 1.01 -12.36 -7.63
C TYR A 41 0.73 -12.50 -6.14
N ILE A 42 -0.17 -11.67 -5.62
CA ILE A 42 -0.64 -11.77 -4.23
C ILE A 42 -1.72 -12.83 -4.18
N LYS A 43 -1.37 -14.00 -3.63
CA LYS A 43 -2.31 -15.13 -3.47
C LYS A 43 -3.59 -14.68 -2.75
N GLY A 44 -4.75 -14.98 -3.32
CA GLY A 44 -6.06 -14.65 -2.73
C GLY A 44 -6.59 -13.26 -3.07
N ILE A 45 -5.83 -12.41 -3.79
CA ILE A 45 -6.29 -11.07 -4.20
C ILE A 45 -7.54 -11.12 -5.09
N GLU A 46 -7.71 -12.23 -5.82
CA GLU A 46 -8.84 -12.44 -6.74
C GLU A 46 -10.18 -12.64 -6.02
N THR A 47 -10.19 -13.19 -4.80
CA THR A 47 -11.43 -13.47 -4.06
C THR A 47 -11.74 -12.41 -3.00
N PRO A 48 -13.03 -12.17 -2.67
CA PRO A 48 -13.39 -11.31 -1.54
C PRO A 48 -12.80 -11.79 -0.20
N HIS A 49 -12.78 -13.11 0.04
CA HIS A 49 -12.24 -13.69 1.28
C HIS A 49 -10.74 -13.44 1.41
N GLY A 50 -9.98 -13.68 0.35
CA GLY A 50 -8.54 -13.46 0.33
C GLY A 50 -8.17 -11.98 0.45
N ARG A 51 -8.95 -11.06 -0.15
CA ARG A 51 -8.74 -9.61 0.05
C ARG A 51 -8.87 -9.18 1.52
N ILE A 52 -9.85 -9.71 2.26
CA ILE A 52 -9.99 -9.42 3.70
C ILE A 52 -8.80 -9.99 4.49
N LYS A 53 -8.38 -11.21 4.17
CA LYS A 53 -7.18 -11.82 4.75
C LYS A 53 -5.93 -10.96 4.56
N ILE A 54 -5.69 -10.48 3.33
CA ILE A 54 -4.55 -9.60 3.00
C ILE A 54 -4.58 -8.32 3.84
N LEU A 55 -5.75 -7.76 4.12
CA LEU A 55 -5.87 -6.55 4.97
C LEU A 55 -5.47 -6.84 6.41
N TYR A 56 -5.89 -7.97 6.99
CA TYR A 56 -5.44 -8.36 8.34
C TYR A 56 -3.94 -8.60 8.40
N GLU A 57 -3.37 -9.36 7.45
CA GLU A 57 -1.92 -9.60 7.35
C GLU A 57 -1.14 -8.28 7.17
N THR A 58 -1.69 -7.35 6.39
CA THR A 58 -1.13 -6.01 6.21
C THR A 58 -1.06 -5.27 7.54
N ILE A 59 -2.13 -5.29 8.35
CA ILE A 59 -2.13 -4.63 9.66
C ILE A 59 -1.09 -5.26 10.58
N ILE A 60 -1.06 -6.59 10.70
CA ILE A 60 -0.12 -7.30 11.58
C ILE A 60 1.33 -7.01 11.18
N SER A 61 1.67 -7.13 9.89
CA SER A 61 3.04 -6.87 9.40
C SER A 61 3.50 -5.42 9.65
N ASN A 62 2.60 -4.44 9.52
CA ASN A 62 2.96 -3.05 9.75
C ASN A 62 2.95 -2.68 11.24
N ILE A 63 2.18 -3.37 12.08
CA ILE A 63 2.31 -3.30 13.53
C ILE A 63 3.69 -3.78 13.98
N ASP A 64 4.15 -4.92 13.46
CA ASP A 64 5.48 -5.45 13.82
C ASP A 64 6.59 -4.46 13.45
N LYS A 65 6.49 -3.81 12.28
CA LYS A 65 7.42 -2.73 11.87
C LYS A 65 7.36 -1.49 12.76
N LEU A 66 6.16 -1.09 13.20
CA LEU A 66 5.97 0.03 14.13
C LEU A 66 6.49 -0.25 15.54
N ASN A 67 6.66 -1.53 15.88
CA ASN A 67 7.23 -1.95 17.15
C ASN A 67 8.77 -1.98 17.08
N GLU A 68 9.32 -2.36 15.92
CA GLU A 68 10.77 -2.34 15.67
C GLU A 68 11.33 -0.93 15.44
N ARG A 69 10.52 -0.03 14.87
CA ARG A 69 10.93 1.32 14.46
C ARG A 69 10.21 2.38 15.29
N HIS A 70 10.83 3.56 15.39
CA HIS A 70 10.21 4.65 16.15
C HIS A 70 8.90 5.13 15.47
N PRO A 71 7.74 5.11 16.15
CA PRO A 71 6.43 5.35 15.52
C PRO A 71 6.27 6.77 14.95
N LYS A 72 6.91 7.78 15.57
CA LYS A 72 6.92 9.16 15.03
C LYS A 72 7.84 9.34 13.81
N THR A 73 8.45 8.27 13.32
CA THR A 73 9.29 8.29 12.12
C THR A 73 8.81 7.32 11.05
N ASP A 74 7.98 6.33 11.41
CA ASP A 74 7.42 5.36 10.46
C ASP A 74 5.93 5.63 10.18
N PHE A 75 5.66 6.81 9.60
CA PHE A 75 4.32 7.21 9.19
C PHE A 75 3.75 6.32 8.07
N VAL A 76 4.61 5.62 7.32
CA VAL A 76 4.19 4.72 6.25
C VAL A 76 3.53 3.48 6.84
N SER A 77 4.19 2.81 7.79
CA SER A 77 3.61 1.63 8.45
C SER A 77 2.34 2.01 9.22
N PHE A 78 2.34 3.14 9.92
CA PHE A 78 1.13 3.67 10.58
C PHE A 78 -0.01 3.93 9.60
N GLY A 79 0.26 4.66 8.51
CA GLY A 79 -0.73 4.95 7.48
C GLY A 79 -1.32 3.70 6.84
N LYS A 80 -0.50 2.65 6.63
CA LYS A 80 -0.97 1.35 6.13
C LYS A 80 -1.94 0.67 7.10
N CYS A 81 -1.65 0.63 8.39
CA CYS A 81 -2.59 0.10 9.38
C CYS A 81 -3.91 0.86 9.37
N MET A 82 -3.87 2.20 9.43
CA MET A 82 -5.06 3.04 9.45
C MET A 82 -5.92 2.88 8.18
N ASN A 83 -5.27 2.81 7.02
CA ASN A 83 -5.97 2.62 5.75
C ASN A 83 -6.61 1.23 5.66
N ALA A 84 -5.89 0.17 6.06
CA ALA A 84 -6.44 -1.18 6.05
C ALA A 84 -7.66 -1.32 6.99
N LEU A 85 -7.59 -0.75 8.20
CA LEU A 85 -8.74 -0.67 9.12
C LEU A 85 -9.92 0.07 8.50
N LYS A 86 -9.67 1.18 7.78
CA LYS A 86 -10.73 1.92 7.11
C LYS A 86 -11.37 1.12 5.98
N ILE A 87 -10.57 0.40 5.20
CA ILE A 87 -11.06 -0.46 4.12
C ILE A 87 -11.93 -1.59 4.71
N LEU A 88 -11.45 -2.27 5.76
CA LEU A 88 -12.21 -3.31 6.48
C LEU A 88 -13.55 -2.80 7.02
N SER A 89 -13.57 -1.61 7.63
CA SER A 89 -14.82 -0.99 8.10
C SER A 89 -15.76 -0.68 6.93
N SER A 90 -15.23 -0.13 5.83
CA SER A 90 -16.05 0.22 4.65
C SER A 90 -16.56 -0.98 3.85
N SER A 91 -16.00 -2.17 4.04
CA SER A 91 -16.42 -3.38 3.33
C SER A 91 -17.55 -4.14 4.04
N LEU A 92 -17.96 -3.70 5.23
CA LEU A 92 -19.05 -4.31 5.99
C LEU A 92 -20.41 -3.99 5.37
N ASP A 93 -21.26 -5.01 5.23
CA ASP A 93 -22.65 -4.86 4.83
C ASP A 93 -23.52 -4.72 6.08
N ALA A 94 -23.90 -3.48 6.43
CA ALA A 94 -24.68 -3.21 7.64
C ALA A 94 -26.08 -3.82 7.60
N GLU A 95 -26.70 -3.94 6.41
CA GLU A 95 -28.04 -4.50 6.27
C GLU A 95 -28.05 -6.02 6.50
N LYS A 96 -27.09 -6.73 5.89
CA LYS A 96 -26.97 -8.20 6.04
C LYS A 96 -26.29 -8.60 7.33
N GLY A 97 -25.24 -7.89 7.73
CA GLY A 97 -24.42 -8.20 8.91
C GLY A 97 -25.03 -7.73 10.23
N LYS A 98 -25.96 -6.76 10.20
CA LYS A 98 -26.70 -6.26 11.38
C LYS A 98 -25.77 -5.99 12.56
N GLU A 99 -26.00 -6.66 13.70
CA GLU A 99 -25.23 -6.51 14.93
C GLU A 99 -23.76 -6.93 14.76
N LEU A 100 -23.46 -7.97 13.96
CA LEU A 100 -22.09 -8.39 13.71
C LEU A 100 -21.30 -7.33 12.96
N ALA A 101 -21.90 -6.73 11.92
CA ALA A 101 -21.27 -5.63 11.19
C ALA A 101 -20.98 -4.44 12.11
N LYS A 102 -21.95 -4.07 12.97
CA LYS A 102 -21.75 -3.01 13.95
C LYS A 102 -20.61 -3.31 14.94
N ASN A 103 -20.58 -4.53 15.49
CA ASN A 103 -19.54 -4.93 16.44
C ASN A 103 -18.15 -4.91 15.79
N LEU A 104 -18.03 -5.31 14.53
CA LEU A 104 -16.77 -5.24 13.79
C LEU A 104 -16.37 -3.79 13.49
N GLU A 105 -17.32 -2.94 13.10
CA GLU A 105 -17.07 -1.51 12.90
C GLU A 105 -16.54 -0.84 14.17
N ASP A 106 -17.20 -1.08 15.31
CA ASP A 106 -16.79 -0.56 16.62
C ASP A 106 -15.40 -1.08 17.00
N LEU A 107 -15.11 -2.36 16.76
CA LEU A 107 -13.82 -2.98 17.06
C LEU A 107 -12.69 -2.41 16.18
N TYR A 108 -12.95 -2.15 14.89
CA TYR A 108 -11.97 -1.48 14.02
C TYR A 108 -11.75 -0.03 14.42
N GLY A 109 -12.80 0.68 14.85
CA GLY A 109 -12.70 2.02 15.43
C GLY A 109 -11.81 2.05 16.67
N TYR A 110 -12.04 1.12 17.60
CA TYR A 110 -11.21 0.94 18.79
C TYR A 110 -9.73 0.72 18.44
N CYS A 111 -9.45 -0.16 17.47
CA CYS A 111 -8.08 -0.42 17.02
C CYS A 111 -7.41 0.84 16.47
N ALA A 112 -8.14 1.62 15.67
CA ALA A 112 -7.65 2.87 15.09
C ALA A 112 -7.31 3.90 16.18
N ASP A 113 -8.14 4.02 17.22
CA ASP A 113 -7.89 4.92 18.34
C ASP A 113 -6.67 4.50 19.16
N LYS A 114 -6.53 3.20 19.46
CA LYS A 114 -5.36 2.66 20.16
C LYS A 114 -4.05 2.88 19.40
N LEU A 115 -4.06 2.76 18.08
CA LEU A 115 -2.89 3.08 17.25
C LEU A 115 -2.54 4.57 17.29
N ARG A 116 -3.53 5.47 17.27
CA ARG A 116 -3.30 6.92 17.41
C ARG A 116 -2.72 7.26 18.77
N GLU A 117 -3.29 6.71 19.84
CA GLU A 117 -2.79 6.88 21.19
C GLU A 117 -1.34 6.38 21.32
N TYR A 118 -1.00 5.23 20.73
CA TYR A 118 0.37 4.70 20.69
C TYR A 118 1.35 5.67 20.01
N LEU A 119 0.93 6.36 18.94
CA LEU A 119 1.77 7.35 18.26
C LEU A 119 2.10 8.54 19.18
N GLU A 120 1.20 8.88 20.11
CA GLU A 120 1.37 9.98 21.06
C GLU A 120 2.28 9.59 22.22
N ASP A 121 1.92 8.51 22.94
CA ASP A 121 2.49 8.15 24.25
C ASP A 121 3.46 6.97 24.23
N LYS A 122 3.55 6.23 23.12
CA LYS A 122 4.44 5.07 22.91
C LYS A 122 4.20 3.90 23.87
N ASN A 123 2.99 3.76 24.39
CA ASN A 123 2.68 2.62 25.23
C ASN A 123 2.55 1.33 24.38
N GLU A 124 3.58 0.48 24.43
CA GLU A 124 3.64 -0.79 23.69
C GLU A 124 2.46 -1.72 23.99
N HIS A 125 1.82 -1.61 25.16
CA HIS A 125 0.63 -2.41 25.46
C HIS A 125 -0.51 -2.11 24.48
N LYS A 126 -0.65 -0.87 24.00
CA LYS A 126 -1.71 -0.47 23.06
C LYS A 126 -1.52 -1.12 21.71
N ILE A 127 -0.29 -1.14 21.19
CA ILE A 127 -0.02 -1.76 19.88
C ILE A 127 -0.08 -3.29 19.95
N VAL A 128 0.37 -3.89 21.06
CA VAL A 128 0.24 -5.34 21.31
C VAL A 128 -1.24 -5.74 21.41
N GLU A 129 -2.07 -4.94 22.06
CA GLU A 129 -3.52 -5.18 22.14
C GLU A 129 -4.17 -5.21 20.76
N VAL A 130 -3.90 -4.19 19.92
CA VAL A 130 -4.40 -4.16 18.54
C VAL A 130 -3.91 -5.38 17.75
N ARG A 131 -2.64 -5.75 17.91
CA ARG A 131 -2.08 -6.94 17.25
C ARG A 131 -2.88 -8.20 17.61
N ASN A 132 -3.15 -8.42 18.89
CA ASN A 132 -3.88 -9.59 19.38
C ASN A 132 -5.31 -9.64 18.85
N ILE A 133 -6.02 -8.51 18.82
CA ILE A 133 -7.38 -8.41 18.26
C ILE A 133 -7.36 -8.81 16.78
N ILE A 134 -6.47 -8.22 15.99
CA ILE A 134 -6.40 -8.47 14.55
C ILE A 134 -5.95 -9.90 14.25
N SER A 135 -5.01 -10.45 15.02
CA SER A 135 -4.62 -11.87 14.89
C SER A 135 -5.78 -12.82 15.19
N GLY A 136 -6.56 -12.57 16.23
CA GLY A 136 -7.74 -13.39 16.53
C GLY A 136 -8.81 -13.32 15.43
N LEU A 137 -9.02 -12.14 14.84
CA LEU A 137 -9.92 -11.99 13.69
C LEU A 137 -9.39 -12.71 12.44
N LEU A 138 -8.08 -12.65 12.18
CA LEU A 138 -7.46 -13.39 11.08
C LEU A 138 -7.64 -14.90 11.26
N GLU A 139 -7.34 -15.43 12.44
CA GLU A 139 -7.52 -16.86 12.74
C GLU A 139 -8.97 -17.31 12.56
N ALA A 140 -9.93 -16.52 13.05
CA ALA A 140 -11.35 -16.80 12.85
C ALA A 140 -11.75 -16.73 11.36
N TRP A 141 -11.22 -15.76 10.62
CA TRP A 141 -11.51 -15.58 9.20
C TRP A 141 -10.96 -16.74 8.34
N GLU A 142 -9.78 -17.26 8.67
CA GLU A 142 -9.17 -18.40 7.98
C GLU A 142 -9.92 -19.71 8.18
N GLN A 143 -10.70 -19.84 9.26
CA GLN A 143 -11.53 -21.02 9.50
C GLN A 143 -12.80 -21.04 8.64
N ILE A 144 -13.20 -19.90 8.07
CA ILE A 144 -14.34 -19.83 7.15
C ILE A 144 -13.91 -20.48 5.83
N ARG A 145 -14.57 -21.60 5.49
CA ARG A 145 -14.36 -22.27 4.20
C ARG A 145 -15.03 -21.48 3.08
N GLU A 146 -14.30 -21.26 1.99
CA GLU A 146 -14.88 -20.89 0.68
C GLU A 146 -15.63 -22.07 0.05
#